data_AF-A0A6V7J1H3-F1
#
_entry.id   AF-A0A6V7J1H3-F1
#
_cell.length_a   1.000
_cell.length_b   1.000
_cell.length_c   1.000
_cell.angle_alpha   90.00
_cell.angle_beta   90.00
_cell.angle_gamma   90.00
#
_symmetry.space_group_name_H-M   'P 1'
#
loop_
_entity.id
_entity.type
_entity.pdbx_description
1 polymer ?
#
loop_
_entity_poly.entity_id
_entity_poly.type
_entity_poly.pdbx_seq_one_letter_code
_entity_poly.pdbx_strand_id
1 'polypeptide(L)'
;QPPNRPCTPSPCGPNSICREVNGQAVCTCAPNYLGSPPTCRPECTVNSDCPRNQGCTNMRCRDVCDRTCGVNARCQAINHSPICSCPERYTGDPFTYCSVI
;
A
#
# COMPACT_ATOMS: atom_id res chain seq x y z
N GLN A 1 -36.66 -0.06 26.44
CA GLN A 1 -35.51 0.57 25.76
C GLN A 1 -35.09 -0.38 24.63
N PRO A 2 -34.91 0.08 23.38
CA PRO A 2 -34.41 -0.81 22.33
C PRO A 2 -33.02 -1.34 22.72
N PRO A 3 -32.66 -2.57 22.35
CA PRO A 3 -31.35 -3.12 22.66
C PRO A 3 -30.29 -2.21 22.03
N ASN A 4 -29.49 -1.56 22.88
CA ASN A 4 -28.43 -0.65 22.44
C ASN A 4 -27.30 -1.51 21.86
N ARG A 5 -27.29 -1.68 20.54
CA ARG A 5 -26.26 -2.49 19.87
C ARG A 5 -24.96 -1.69 19.89
N PRO A 6 -23.89 -2.16 20.56
CA PRO A 6 -22.68 -1.36 20.79
C PRO A 6 -22.01 -0.85 19.51
N CYS A 7 -22.20 -1.54 18.38
CA CYS A 7 -21.65 -1.16 17.07
C CYS A 7 -22.64 -0.44 16.14
N THR A 8 -23.80 0.01 16.61
CA THR A 8 -24.81 0.66 15.75
C THR A 8 -25.46 1.87 16.44
N PRO A 9 -25.04 3.12 16.11
CA PRO A 9 -23.96 3.47 15.18
C PRO A 9 -22.57 3.12 15.74
N SER A 10 -21.60 2.86 14.86
CA SER A 10 -20.24 2.45 15.30
C SER A 10 -19.50 3.59 16.01
N PRO A 11 -18.96 3.37 17.23
CA PRO A 11 -18.16 4.37 17.94
C PRO A 11 -16.69 4.40 17.51
N CYS A 12 -16.25 3.48 16.63
CA CYS A 12 -14.84 3.18 16.41
C CYS A 12 -14.07 4.16 15.50
N GLY A 13 -14.73 5.18 14.96
CA GLY A 13 -14.12 6.10 14.01
C GLY A 13 -13.86 5.50 12.62
N PRO A 14 -13.32 6.30 11.69
CA PRO A 14 -13.04 5.86 10.32
C PRO A 14 -11.96 4.78 10.27
N ASN A 15 -11.96 4.00 9.18
CA ASN A 15 -10.97 2.94 8.90
C ASN A 15 -10.83 1.91 10.04
N SER A 16 -11.88 1.71 10.82
CA SER A 16 -11.90 0.84 11.98
C SER A 16 -13.06 -0.16 11.87
N ILE A 17 -12.83 -1.37 12.36
CA ILE A 17 -13.83 -2.43 12.47
C ILE A 17 -14.33 -2.47 13.91
N CYS A 18 -15.65 -2.36 14.07
CA CYS A 18 -16.32 -2.57 15.35
C CYS A 18 -16.74 -4.04 15.48
N ARG A 19 -16.37 -4.67 16.60
CA ARG A 19 -16.83 -6.01 16.98
C ARG A 19 -17.48 -5.93 18.35
N GLU A 20 -18.58 -6.64 18.52
CA GLU A 20 -19.22 -6.77 19.83
C GLU A 20 -18.57 -7.92 20.61
N VAL A 21 -18.06 -7.63 21.80
CA VAL A 21 -17.48 -8.61 22.73
C VAL A 21 -18.10 -8.37 24.09
N ASN A 22 -18.79 -9.36 24.66
CA ASN A 22 -19.48 -9.27 25.95
C ASN A 22 -20.43 -8.06 26.08
N GLY A 23 -21.15 -7.71 25.00
CA GLY A 23 -22.05 -6.56 24.99
C GLY A 23 -21.34 -5.20 24.97
N GLN A 24 -20.03 -5.16 24.68
CA GLN A 24 -19.25 -3.94 24.51
C GLN A 24 -18.71 -3.82 23.09
N ALA A 25 -18.54 -2.58 22.63
CA ALA A 25 -17.89 -2.28 21.36
C ALA A 25 -16.37 -2.37 21.50
N VAL A 26 -15.76 -3.29 20.77
CA VAL A 26 -14.30 -3.41 20.65
C VAL A 26 -13.90 -2.94 19.26
N CYS A 27 -13.01 -1.95 19.22
CA CYS A 27 -12.56 -1.33 18.00
C CYS A 27 -11.17 -1.85 17.62
N THR A 28 -10.97 -2.14 16.34
CA THR A 28 -9.66 -2.48 15.77
C THR A 28 -9.49 -1.74 14.44
N CYS A 29 -8.26 -1.39 14.05
CA CYS A 29 -8.05 -0.84 12.71
C CYS A 29 -8.43 -1.88 11.66
N ALA A 30 -9.05 -1.44 10.57
CA ALA A 30 -9.31 -2.29 9.41
C ALA A 30 -7.97 -2.82 8.84
N PRO A 31 -7.98 -3.94 8.11
CA PRO A 31 -6.77 -4.46 7.47
C PRO A 31 -6.05 -3.38 6.67
N ASN A 32 -4.74 -3.31 6.82
CA ASN A 32 -3.84 -2.34 6.18
C ASN A 32 -3.88 -0.90 6.74
N TYR A 33 -4.63 -0.65 7.80
CA TYR A 33 -4.55 0.61 8.55
C TYR A 33 -3.71 0.44 9.81
N LEU A 34 -2.93 1.46 10.13
CA LEU A 34 -1.98 1.49 11.23
C LEU A 34 -2.48 2.40 12.36
N GLY A 35 -1.97 2.16 13.57
CA GLY A 35 -2.30 2.94 14.76
C GLY A 35 -3.34 2.25 15.63
N SER A 36 -4.18 3.05 16.29
CA SER A 36 -5.25 2.56 17.16
C SER A 36 -6.52 3.37 16.93
N PRO A 37 -7.71 2.74 16.97
CA PRO A 37 -8.97 3.47 16.84
C PRO A 37 -9.10 4.57 17.91
N PRO A 38 -9.76 5.71 17.60
CA PRO A 38 -10.44 6.03 16.34
C PRO A 38 -9.52 6.66 15.26
N THR A 39 -8.21 6.73 15.50
CA THR A 39 -7.24 7.45 14.66
C THR A 39 -6.46 6.53 13.72
N CYS A 40 -7.09 5.46 13.25
CA CYS A 40 -6.51 4.54 12.28
C CYS A 40 -6.19 5.27 10.97
N ARG A 41 -4.93 5.19 10.54
CA ARG A 41 -4.40 5.88 9.37
C ARG A 41 -3.82 4.90 8.35
N PRO A 42 -3.83 5.23 7.06
CA PRO A 42 -3.17 4.40 6.06
C PRO A 42 -1.66 4.34 6.31
N GLU A 43 -0.98 3.40 5.64
CA GLU A 43 0.48 3.30 5.66
C GLU A 43 1.12 4.52 5.00
N CYS A 44 0.54 5.00 3.90
CA CYS A 44 0.96 6.22 3.21
C CYS A 44 -0.24 6.95 2.60
N THR A 45 -0.07 8.24 2.36
CA THR A 45 -0.95 9.07 1.52
C THR A 45 -0.22 9.68 0.34
N VAL A 46 1.10 9.83 0.45
CA VAL A 46 1.99 10.34 -0.60
C VAL A 46 3.24 9.50 -0.71
N ASN A 47 3.92 9.54 -1.87
CA ASN A 47 5.15 8.75 -2.11
C ASN A 47 6.25 9.03 -1.09
N SER A 48 6.36 10.27 -0.59
CA SER A 48 7.35 10.67 0.41
C SER A 48 7.14 10.06 1.79
N ASP A 49 5.97 9.48 2.06
CA ASP A 49 5.73 8.70 3.29
C ASP A 49 6.44 7.34 3.24
N CYS A 50 6.79 6.88 2.03
CA CYS A 50 7.41 5.59 1.80
C CYS A 50 8.95 5.68 1.76
N PRO A 51 9.66 4.54 1.91
CA PRO A 51 11.07 4.43 1.55
C PRO A 51 11.35 4.84 0.09
N ARG A 52 12.58 5.26 -0.22
CA ARG A 52 12.97 5.76 -1.57
C ARG A 52 12.77 4.75 -2.70
N ASN A 53 12.80 3.45 -2.39
CA ASN A 53 12.57 2.37 -3.35
C ASN A 53 11.09 1.99 -3.51
N GLN A 54 10.18 2.69 -2.83
CA GLN A 54 8.75 2.38 -2.80
C GLN A 54 7.91 3.61 -3.17
N GLY A 55 6.74 3.37 -3.75
CA GLY A 55 5.74 4.38 -4.08
C GLY A 55 4.44 4.10 -3.32
N CYS A 56 3.67 5.15 -3.05
CA CYS A 56 2.39 5.04 -2.39
C CYS A 56 1.31 4.66 -3.42
N THR A 57 0.85 3.40 -3.35
CA THR A 57 -0.19 2.86 -4.23
C THR A 57 -1.29 2.24 -3.38
N ASN A 58 -2.54 2.69 -3.56
CA ASN A 58 -3.68 2.24 -2.77
C ASN A 58 -3.42 2.32 -1.26
N MET A 59 -2.91 3.48 -0.80
CA MET A 59 -2.63 3.76 0.61
C MET A 59 -1.55 2.85 1.24
N ARG A 60 -0.74 2.18 0.41
CA ARG A 60 0.34 1.30 0.84
C ARG A 60 1.64 1.57 0.11
N CYS A 61 2.76 1.41 0.82
CA CYS A 61 4.07 1.50 0.23
C CYS A 61 4.39 0.20 -0.51
N ARG A 62 4.57 0.29 -1.82
CA ARG A 62 4.90 -0.85 -2.69
C ARG A 62 6.18 -0.57 -3.44
N ASP A 63 6.97 -1.62 -3.68
CA ASP A 63 8.17 -1.52 -4.49
C ASP A 63 7.81 -1.02 -5.89
N VAL A 64 8.47 0.05 -6.34
CA VAL A 64 8.18 0.67 -7.64
C VAL A 64 8.68 -0.19 -8.82
N CYS A 65 9.62 -1.11 -8.56
CA CYS A 65 10.14 -2.04 -9.54
C CYS A 65 9.32 -3.32 -9.67
N ASP A 66 8.40 -3.60 -8.75
CA ASP A 66 7.56 -4.80 -8.82
C ASP A 66 6.65 -4.73 -10.06
N ARG A 67 6.96 -5.56 -11.06
CA ARG A 67 6.22 -5.71 -12.34
C ARG A 67 6.15 -4.46 -13.22
N THR A 68 7.05 -3.50 -13.05
CA THR A 68 7.04 -2.26 -13.85
C THR A 68 7.88 -2.36 -15.13
N CYS A 69 9.02 -3.05 -15.09
CA CYS A 69 9.90 -3.16 -16.25
C CYS A 69 9.64 -4.42 -17.09
N GLY A 70 10.00 -4.34 -18.37
CA GLY A 70 9.88 -5.41 -19.34
C GLY A 70 10.80 -6.60 -19.05
N VAL A 71 10.61 -7.68 -19.80
CA VAL A 71 11.41 -8.90 -19.63
C VAL A 71 12.87 -8.62 -19.99
N ASN A 72 13.81 -9.15 -19.20
CA ASN A 72 15.26 -8.90 -19.29
C ASN A 72 15.70 -7.43 -19.10
N ALA A 73 14.80 -6.54 -18.68
CA ALA A 73 15.16 -5.18 -18.32
C ALA A 73 15.63 -5.10 -16.87
N ARG A 74 16.56 -4.18 -16.59
CA ARG A 74 16.99 -3.82 -15.24
C ARG A 74 16.12 -2.68 -14.73
N CYS A 75 15.52 -2.87 -13.55
CA CYS A 75 14.85 -1.79 -12.83
C CYS A 75 15.77 -1.13 -11.80
N GLN A 76 15.70 0.18 -11.70
CA GLN A 76 16.30 0.96 -10.62
C GLN A 76 15.26 1.93 -10.05
N ALA A 77 15.05 1.88 -8.74
CA ALA A 77 14.18 2.83 -8.06
C ALA A 77 14.95 4.12 -7.75
N ILE A 78 14.51 5.24 -8.32
CA ILE A 78 15.08 6.57 -8.09
C ILE A 78 13.96 7.50 -7.62
N ASN A 79 14.04 7.98 -6.37
CA ASN A 79 13.07 8.91 -5.79
C ASN A 79 11.61 8.45 -5.98
N HIS A 80 11.26 7.24 -5.52
CA HIS A 80 9.92 6.66 -5.65
C HIS A 80 9.44 6.45 -7.09
N SER A 81 10.35 6.47 -8.07
CA SER A 81 10.05 6.25 -9.49
C SER A 81 10.90 5.10 -10.05
N PRO A 82 10.31 4.17 -10.81
CA PRO A 82 11.06 3.11 -11.47
C PRO A 82 11.71 3.61 -12.76
N ILE A 83 12.99 3.32 -12.92
CA ILE A 83 13.74 3.55 -14.15
C ILE A 83 14.11 2.19 -14.74
N CYS A 84 13.58 1.91 -15.93
CA CYS A 84 13.85 0.68 -16.66
C CYS A 84 14.94 0.92 -17.70
N SER A 85 15.90 -0.01 -17.79
CA SER A 85 17.00 0.06 -18.75
C SER A 85 17.37 -1.34 -19.25
N CYS A 86 17.73 -1.48 -20.53
CA CYS A 86 18.34 -2.73 -20.99
C CYS A 86 19.78 -2.82 -20.44
N PRO A 87 20.18 -3.96 -19.84
CA PRO A 87 21.53 -4.15 -19.32
C PRO A 87 22.58 -4.21 -20.44
N GLU A 88 23.87 -4.20 -20.08
CA GLU A 88 24.95 -4.31 -21.05
C GLU A 88 24.80 -5.55 -21.94
N ARG A 89 25.05 -5.38 -23.25
CA ARG A 89 24.84 -6.39 -24.31
C ARG A 89 23.38 -6.71 -24.63
N TYR A 90 22.42 -5.93 -24.14
CA TYR A 90 21.01 -6.02 -24.53
C TYR A 90 20.53 -4.73 -25.21
N THR A 91 19.52 -4.84 -26.06
CA THR A 91 18.82 -3.74 -26.74
C THR A 91 17.32 -4.00 -26.82
N GLY A 92 16.52 -3.01 -27.18
CA GLY A 92 15.06 -3.10 -27.27
C GLY A 92 14.35 -2.07 -26.40
N ASP A 93 13.09 -2.37 -26.06
CA ASP A 93 12.26 -1.51 -25.21
C ASP A 93 12.30 -2.01 -23.75
N PRO A 94 12.88 -1.26 -22.81
CA PRO A 94 13.01 -1.69 -21.41
C PRO A 94 11.66 -1.80 -20.66
N PHE A 95 10.55 -1.30 -21.20
CA PHE A 95 9.22 -1.50 -20.64
C PHE A 95 8.50 -2.73 -21.20
N THR A 96 9.00 -3.29 -22.30
CA THR A 96 8.38 -4.44 -22.96
C THR A 96 9.31 -5.66 -22.94
N TYR A 97 10.46 -5.56 -23.60
CA TYR A 97 11.40 -6.66 -23.79
C TYR A 97 12.78 -6.15 -24.22
N CYS A 98 13.82 -6.63 -23.54
CA CYS A 98 15.22 -6.48 -23.97
C CYS A 98 15.75 -7.81 -24.56
N SER A 99 16.38 -7.76 -25.73
CA SER A 99 17.06 -8.88 -26.40
C SER A 99 18.57 -8.72 -26.39
N VAL A 100 19.31 -9.83 -26.45
CA VAL A 100 20.77 -9.81 -26.64
C VAL A 100 21.09 -9.18 -28.01
N ILE A 101 22.18 -8.39 -28.06
CA ILE A 101 22.73 -7.80 -29.28
C ILE A 101 23.38 -8.87 -30.15
#